data_AF-A0A1F7SFU8-F1
#
_entry.id   AF-A0A1F7SFU8-F1
#
_cell.length_a   1.000
_cell.length_b   1.000
_cell.length_c   1.000
_cell.angle_alpha   90.00
_cell.angle_beta   90.00
_cell.angle_gamma   90.00
#
_symmetry.space_group_name_H-M   'P 1'
#
loop_
_entity.id
_entity.type
_entity.pdbx_description
1 polymer ?
#
loop_
_entity_poly.entity_id
_entity_poly.type
_entity_poly.pdbx_seq_one_letter_code
_entity_poly.pdbx_strand_id
1 'polypeptide(L)'
;MNLTKAIKFSFLILISFSLFLFSGCFNSVRYLKSGTFKKPNIWEKVIIKESKLSPDQKKIFSENGNPSYILIFPEARSDNENKKPVYEWVYEKEEKFFWFVDGSLVDYIAVTPPKEKLIRPPGM
;
A
#
# COMPACT_ATOMS: atom_id res chain seq x y z
N MET A 1 1.81 53.03 7.07
CA MET A 1 2.18 51.67 6.58
C MET A 1 0.89 50.91 6.34
N ASN A 2 0.57 50.63 5.07
CA ASN A 2 -0.81 50.39 4.63
C ASN A 2 -1.37 49.04 5.11
N LEU A 3 -2.39 49.09 5.98
CA LEU A 3 -3.10 47.95 6.57
C LEU A 3 -3.57 46.91 5.53
N THR A 4 -3.91 47.38 4.33
CA THR A 4 -4.31 46.55 3.18
C THR A 4 -3.17 45.70 2.61
N LYS A 5 -1.90 46.11 2.75
CA LYS A 5 -0.74 45.29 2.35
C LYS A 5 -0.49 44.15 3.34
N ALA A 6 -0.65 44.41 4.64
CA ALA A 6 -0.47 43.39 5.68
C ALA A 6 -1.52 42.28 5.60
N ILE A 7 -2.78 42.63 5.31
CA ILE A 7 -3.87 41.66 5.13
C ILE A 7 -3.62 40.74 3.93
N LYS A 8 -3.16 41.30 2.79
CA LYS A 8 -2.82 40.51 1.59
C LYS A 8 -1.63 39.58 1.82
N PHE A 9 -0.63 40.02 2.59
CA PHE A 9 0.55 39.22 2.91
C PHE A 9 0.21 38.05 3.85
N SER A 10 -0.65 38.27 4.84
CA SER A 10 -1.14 37.23 5.75
C SER A 10 -1.95 36.16 5.00
N PHE A 11 -2.79 36.58 4.04
CA PHE A 11 -3.58 35.66 3.23
C PHE A 11 -2.72 34.74 2.34
N LEU A 12 -1.62 35.26 1.79
CA LEU A 12 -0.68 34.48 0.98
C LEU A 12 0.10 33.44 1.79
N ILE A 13 0.47 33.77 3.04
CA ILE A 13 1.10 32.82 3.96
C ILE A 13 0.13 31.70 4.32
N LEU A 14 -1.14 32.02 4.58
CA LEU A 14 -2.17 31.04 4.91
C LEU A 14 -2.44 30.06 3.76
N ILE A 15 -2.48 30.54 2.52
CA ILE A 15 -2.63 29.70 1.32
C ILE A 15 -1.41 28.78 1.14
N SER A 16 -0.19 29.32 1.31
CA SER A 16 1.04 28.54 1.17
C SER A 16 1.18 27.46 2.24
N PHE A 17 0.76 27.75 3.47
CA PHE A 17 0.74 26.78 4.57
C PHE A 17 -0.32 25.69 4.35
N SER A 18 -1.50 26.04 3.82
CA SER A 18 -2.55 25.06 3.49
C SER A 18 -2.11 24.09 2.39
N LEU A 19 -1.36 24.54 1.40
CA LEU A 19 -0.83 23.69 0.32
C LEU A 19 0.22 22.67 0.82
N PHE A 20 0.94 22.97 1.91
CA PHE A 20 1.93 22.06 2.48
C PHE A 20 1.35 20.90 3.28
N LEU A 21 0.09 20.98 3.71
CA LEU A 21 -0.52 19.98 4.60
C LEU A 21 -1.12 18.77 3.86
N PHE A 22 -1.19 18.78 2.52
CA PHE A 22 -1.86 17.74 1.73
C PHE A 22 -0.92 16.80 0.96
N SER A 23 0.39 16.88 1.15
CA SER A 23 1.38 16.03 0.44
C SER A 23 1.60 14.63 1.07
N GLY A 24 0.75 14.23 2.03
CA GLY A 24 0.74 12.87 2.55
C GLY A 24 0.13 11.88 1.56
N CYS A 25 0.90 11.38 0.61
CA CYS A 25 0.49 10.28 -0.26
C CYS A 25 0.42 8.99 0.56
N PHE A 26 -0.74 8.71 1.17
CA PHE A 26 -0.96 7.47 1.89
C PHE A 26 -1.09 6.34 0.86
N ASN A 27 -0.13 5.41 0.85
CA ASN A 27 -0.16 4.19 0.03
C ASN A 27 -1.30 3.26 0.52
N SER A 28 -2.54 3.62 0.22
CA SER A 28 -3.72 2.84 0.59
C SER A 28 -3.90 1.65 -0.34
N VAL A 29 -4.06 0.47 0.24
CA VAL A 29 -4.48 -0.73 -0.49
C VAL A 29 -5.96 -0.55 -0.84
N ARG A 30 -6.27 -0.33 -2.12
CA ARG A 30 -7.63 0.10 -2.54
C ARG A 30 -8.74 -0.87 -2.11
N TYR A 31 -8.43 -2.16 -2.08
CA TYR A 31 -9.35 -3.25 -1.75
C TYR A 31 -9.37 -3.62 -0.26
N LEU A 32 -8.59 -2.94 0.59
CA LEU A 32 -8.64 -3.16 2.03
C LEU A 32 -9.88 -2.48 2.63
N LYS A 33 -10.74 -3.25 3.30
CA LYS A 33 -11.89 -2.74 4.07
C LYS A 33 -11.46 -2.32 5.47
N SER A 34 -10.70 -3.19 6.15
CA SER A 34 -10.12 -2.92 7.46
C SER A 34 -8.90 -3.81 7.67
N GLY A 35 -8.01 -3.41 8.58
CA GLY A 35 -6.84 -4.18 8.99
C GLY A 35 -6.11 -3.43 10.09
N THR A 36 -5.23 -4.14 10.81
CA THR A 36 -4.34 -3.50 11.78
C THR A 36 -3.02 -3.19 11.11
N PHE A 37 -2.69 -1.92 11.00
CA PHE A 37 -1.36 -1.50 10.56
C PHE A 37 -0.36 -1.80 11.68
N LYS A 38 0.62 -2.67 11.42
CA LYS A 38 1.59 -3.12 12.43
C LYS A 38 2.96 -2.49 12.27
N LYS A 39 3.41 -2.39 11.03
CA LYS A 39 4.73 -1.90 10.64
C LYS A 39 4.60 -1.18 9.31
N PRO A 40 5.57 -0.33 8.95
CA PRO A 40 5.66 0.18 7.58
C PRO A 40 5.53 -1.02 6.64
N ASN A 41 4.45 -1.02 5.85
CA ASN A 41 4.10 -1.99 4.82
C ASN A 41 3.36 -3.28 5.25
N ILE A 42 2.96 -3.44 6.51
CA ILE A 42 2.25 -4.66 6.95
C ILE A 42 0.86 -4.34 7.47
N TRP A 43 -0.14 -4.99 6.87
CA TRP A 43 -1.52 -5.01 7.36
C TRP A 43 -1.88 -6.41 7.84
N GLU A 44 -2.18 -6.57 9.13
CA GLU A 44 -2.65 -7.84 9.70
C GLU A 44 -4.18 -7.84 9.88
N LYS A 45 -4.76 -9.04 10.08
CA LYS A 45 -6.20 -9.23 10.33
C LYS A 45 -7.04 -8.50 9.28
N VAL A 46 -6.62 -8.66 8.03
CA VAL A 46 -7.15 -7.91 6.90
C VAL A 46 -8.53 -8.43 6.53
N ILE A 47 -9.45 -7.48 6.34
CA ILE A 47 -10.76 -7.74 5.77
C ILE A 47 -10.78 -7.05 4.42
N ILE A 48 -11.08 -7.82 3.38
CA ILE A 48 -11.07 -7.35 2.00
C ILE A 48 -12.47 -6.86 1.59
N LYS A 49 -12.51 -5.80 0.78
CA LYS A 49 -13.71 -5.32 0.09
C LYS A 49 -13.77 -5.95 -1.29
N GLU A 50 -14.49 -7.07 -1.41
CA GLU A 50 -14.60 -7.86 -2.65
C GLU A 50 -15.02 -7.07 -3.89
N SER A 51 -15.87 -6.05 -3.71
CA SER A 51 -16.34 -5.19 -4.81
C SER A 51 -15.22 -4.38 -5.48
N LYS A 52 -14.03 -4.32 -4.87
CA LYS A 52 -12.86 -3.57 -5.37
C LYS A 52 -11.72 -4.48 -5.83
N LEU A 53 -11.91 -5.80 -5.78
CA LEU A 53 -10.92 -6.75 -6.25
C LEU A 53 -10.87 -6.79 -7.78
N SER A 54 -9.66 -6.90 -8.32
CA SER A 54 -9.44 -7.25 -9.73
C SER A 54 -9.91 -8.70 -10.01
N PRO A 55 -10.03 -9.12 -11.28
CA PRO A 55 -10.37 -10.51 -11.62
C PRO A 55 -9.46 -11.55 -10.98
N ASP A 56 -8.14 -11.37 -11.04
CA ASP A 56 -7.17 -12.32 -10.48
C ASP A 56 -7.25 -12.38 -8.96
N GLN A 57 -7.37 -11.22 -8.31
CA GLN A 57 -7.53 -11.17 -6.86
C GLN A 57 -8.85 -11.80 -6.42
N LYS A 58 -9.93 -11.63 -7.18
CA LYS A 58 -11.21 -12.31 -6.90
C LYS A 58 -11.06 -13.82 -6.96
N LYS A 59 -10.34 -14.33 -7.95
CA LYS A 59 -10.08 -15.77 -8.08
C LYS A 59 -9.35 -16.29 -6.83
N ILE A 60 -8.22 -15.68 -6.48
CA ILE A 60 -7.45 -16.07 -5.28
C ILE A 60 -8.28 -15.93 -4.00
N PHE A 61 -9.05 -14.84 -3.87
CA PHE A 61 -9.92 -14.61 -2.73
C PHE A 61 -11.04 -15.65 -2.62
N SER A 62 -11.65 -16.05 -3.75
CA SER A 62 -12.73 -17.05 -3.75
C SER A 62 -12.25 -18.43 -3.34
N GLU A 63 -10.98 -18.76 -3.62
CA GLU A 63 -10.36 -20.04 -3.31
C GLU A 63 -9.78 -20.11 -1.89
N ASN A 64 -9.27 -18.99 -1.37
CA ASN A 64 -8.47 -18.97 -0.13
C ASN A 64 -9.06 -18.07 0.97
N GLY A 65 -10.07 -17.25 0.67
CA GLY A 65 -10.66 -16.28 1.61
C GLY A 65 -9.74 -15.09 1.94
N ASN A 66 -9.92 -14.51 3.13
CA ASN A 66 -9.10 -13.39 3.59
C ASN A 66 -7.67 -13.87 3.92
N PRO A 67 -6.62 -13.17 3.46
CA PRO A 67 -5.25 -13.47 3.87
C PRO A 67 -5.02 -13.17 5.35
N SER A 68 -4.02 -13.81 5.96
CA SER A 68 -3.56 -13.51 7.33
C SER A 68 -3.05 -12.08 7.41
N TYR A 69 -2.25 -11.67 6.42
CA TYR A 69 -1.74 -10.31 6.29
C TYR A 69 -1.44 -9.95 4.83
N ILE A 70 -1.30 -8.66 4.58
CA ILE A 70 -0.87 -8.09 3.29
C ILE A 70 0.44 -7.34 3.51
N LEU A 71 1.46 -7.70 2.73
CA LEU A 71 2.70 -6.94 2.63
C LEU A 71 2.65 -6.00 1.42
N ILE A 72 3.18 -4.79 1.59
CA ILE A 72 3.25 -3.76 0.55
C ILE A 72 4.72 -3.49 0.22
N PHE A 73 5.19 -3.92 -0.93
CA PHE A 73 6.50 -3.50 -1.41
C PHE A 73 6.29 -2.21 -2.21
N PRO A 74 6.87 -1.07 -1.78
CA PRO A 74 6.62 0.22 -2.44
C PRO A 74 7.13 0.25 -3.88
N GLU A 75 8.11 -0.59 -4.23
CA GLU A 75 8.75 -0.58 -5.54
C GLU A 75 9.07 -2.01 -6.00
N ALA A 76 8.43 -2.42 -7.08
CA ALA A 76 8.94 -3.49 -7.95
C ALA A 76 10.01 -2.93 -8.90
N ARG A 77 11.15 -3.63 -9.01
CA ARG A 77 12.10 -3.43 -10.10
C ARG A 77 11.61 -4.25 -11.30
N SER A 78 10.81 -3.63 -12.15
CA SER A 78 10.58 -4.12 -13.51
C SER A 78 11.60 -3.47 -14.44
N ASP A 79 11.95 -4.14 -15.54
CA ASP A 79 12.97 -3.73 -16.52
C ASP A 79 12.72 -2.37 -17.21
N ASN A 80 11.61 -1.70 -16.89
CA ASN A 80 11.29 -0.35 -17.35
C ASN A 80 10.87 0.50 -16.13
N GLU A 81 11.37 1.74 -16.12
CA GLU A 81 11.45 2.77 -15.05
C GLU A 81 10.19 3.08 -14.19
N ASN A 82 9.08 2.36 -14.39
CA ASN A 82 7.85 2.53 -13.63
C ASN A 82 7.81 1.61 -12.41
N LYS A 83 8.29 2.15 -11.28
CA LYS A 83 8.14 1.54 -9.96
C LYS A 83 6.66 1.48 -9.58
N LYS A 84 6.10 0.27 -9.56
CA LYS A 84 4.74 0.02 -9.10
C LYS A 84 4.78 -0.65 -7.73
N PRO A 85 3.81 -0.37 -6.85
CA PRO A 85 3.69 -1.09 -5.59
C PRO A 85 3.33 -2.55 -5.88
N VAL A 86 3.92 -3.46 -5.13
CA VAL A 86 3.58 -4.87 -5.15
C VAL A 86 2.87 -5.21 -3.86
N TYR A 87 1.77 -5.94 -3.99
CA TYR A 87 1.02 -6.44 -2.85
C TYR A 87 1.22 -7.94 -2.76
N GLU A 88 1.70 -8.43 -1.62
CA GLU A 88 1.78 -9.86 -1.34
C GLU A 88 0.68 -10.21 -0.34
N TRP A 89 -0.18 -11.14 -0.72
CA TRP A 89 -1.17 -11.73 0.18
C TRP A 89 -0.58 -12.99 0.78
N VAL A 90 -0.53 -13.04 2.10
CA VAL A 90 0.04 -14.16 2.84
C VAL A 90 -1.03 -14.93 3.58
N TYR A 91 -1.06 -16.23 3.31
CA TYR A 91 -1.93 -17.21 3.95
C TYR A 91 -1.05 -18.13 4.81
N GLU A 92 -0.82 -17.73 6.06
CA GLU A 92 0.17 -18.37 6.93
C GLU A 92 -0.14 -19.84 7.22
N LYS A 93 -1.42 -20.20 7.35
CA LYS A 93 -1.82 -21.56 7.70
C LYS A 93 -1.59 -22.54 6.56
N GLU A 94 -1.77 -22.07 5.34
CA GLU A 94 -1.66 -22.85 4.11
C GLU A 94 -0.28 -22.74 3.45
N GLU A 95 0.61 -21.91 4.01
CA GLU A 95 1.93 -21.59 3.43
C GLU A 95 1.85 -21.11 1.97
N LYS A 96 0.81 -20.33 1.65
CA LYS A 96 0.60 -19.76 0.32
C LYS A 96 0.87 -18.27 0.27
N PHE A 97 1.50 -17.85 -0.82
CA PHE A 97 1.92 -16.47 -1.07
C PHE A 97 1.51 -16.08 -2.48
N PHE A 98 0.73 -15.01 -2.62
CA PHE A 98 0.28 -14.53 -3.92
C PHE A 98 0.70 -13.10 -4.12
N TRP A 99 1.34 -12.83 -5.26
CA TRP A 99 1.96 -11.56 -5.57
C TRP A 99 1.12 -10.83 -6.61
N PHE A 100 0.79 -9.57 -6.34
CA PHE A 100 -0.05 -8.75 -7.19
C PHE A 100 0.61 -7.44 -7.56
N VAL A 101 0.56 -7.10 -8.85
CA VAL A 101 1.00 -5.81 -9.40
C VAL A 101 -0.18 -5.19 -10.13
N ASP A 102 -0.62 -4.01 -9.69
CA ASP A 102 -1.85 -3.37 -10.19
C ASP A 102 -3.09 -4.29 -10.18
N GLY A 103 -3.11 -5.29 -9.29
CA GLY A 103 -4.19 -6.26 -9.18
C GLY A 103 -4.05 -7.48 -10.08
N SER A 104 -3.07 -7.57 -10.96
CA SER A 104 -2.80 -8.80 -11.72
C SER A 104 -1.93 -9.74 -10.90
N LEU A 105 -2.21 -11.05 -10.94
CA LEU A 105 -1.36 -12.07 -10.34
C LEU A 105 -0.06 -12.20 -11.13
N VAL A 106 1.09 -12.28 -10.43
CA VAL A 106 2.39 -12.47 -11.04
C VAL A 106 3.12 -13.65 -10.42
N ASP A 107 3.82 -14.43 -11.24
CA ASP A 107 4.57 -15.60 -10.76
C ASP A 107 5.85 -15.20 -10.04
N TYR A 108 6.52 -14.16 -10.54
CA TYR A 108 7.75 -13.64 -9.96
C TYR A 108 7.90 -12.15 -10.21
N ILE A 109 8.34 -11.42 -9.18
CA ILE A 109 8.75 -10.02 -9.33
C ILE A 109 9.85 -9.66 -8.34
N ALA A 110 10.87 -8.98 -8.85
CA ALA A 110 11.95 -8.48 -8.01
C ALA A 110 11.46 -7.27 -7.19
N VAL A 111 11.37 -7.45 -5.87
CA VAL A 111 11.04 -6.38 -4.94
C VAL A 111 12.24 -5.98 -4.11
N THR A 112 12.32 -4.70 -3.76
CA THR A 112 13.25 -4.27 -2.72
C THR A 112 12.62 -4.58 -1.36
N PRO A 113 13.23 -5.44 -0.52
CA PRO A 113 12.66 -5.73 0.79
C PRO A 113 12.64 -4.46 1.63
N PRO A 114 11.63 -4.29 2.51
CA PRO A 114 11.63 -3.18 3.46
C PRO A 114 12.89 -3.22 4.33
N LYS A 115 13.42 -2.04 4.69
CA LYS A 115 14.64 -1.90 5.50
C LYS A 115 14.52 -2.54 6.89
N GLU A 116 13.29 -2.69 7.38
CA GLU A 116 13.01 -3.39 8.62
C GLU A 116 12.95 -4.90 8.39
N LYS A 117 13.57 -5.66 9.30
CA LYS A 117 13.59 -7.13 9.26
C LYS A 117 12.15 -7.65 9.27
N LEU A 118 11.71 -8.19 8.13
CA LEU A 118 10.49 -8.99 8.06
C LEU A 118 10.71 -10.20 8.97
N ILE A 119 9.87 -10.35 9.99
CA ILE A 119 9.83 -11.61 10.74
C ILE A 119 9.10 -12.58 9.81
N ARG A 120 9.84 -13.19 8.89
CA ARG A 120 9.34 -14.38 8.19
C ARG A 120 9.45 -15.56 9.15
N PRO A 121 8.48 -16.48 9.16
CA PRO A 121 8.65 -17.75 9.85
C PRO A 121 9.96 -18.41 9.36
N PRO A 122 10.80 -18.93 10.27
CA PRO A 122 12.02 -19.63 9.88
C PRO A 122 11.66 -20.89 9.09
N GLY A 123 12.22 -21.05 7.88
CA GLY A 123 11.93 -22.19 6.99
C GLY A 123 11.89 -21.86 5.49
N MET A 124 12.04 -20.59 5.11
CA MET A 124 12.30 -20.15 3.73
C MET A 124 13.78 -20.03 3.44
#